data_AF-A0A8S0FKJ6-F1
#
_entry.id   AF-A0A8S0FKJ6-F1
#
_cell.length_a   1.000
_cell.length_b   1.000
_cell.length_c   1.000
_cell.angle_alpha   90.00
_cell.angle_beta   90.00
_cell.angle_gamma   90.00
#
_symmetry.space_group_name_H-M   'P 1'
#
loop_
_entity.id
_entity.type
_entity.pdbx_description
1 polymer ?
#
loop_
_entity_poly.entity_id
_entity_poly.type
_entity_poly.pdbx_seq_one_letter_code
_entity_poly.pdbx_strand_id
1 'polypeptide(L)'
;MTSAEAFADYQKNEAWTWEHQALVRARVVYGDPQLTAHFDAVRREIMTLPREGKTLQTEVREMREKMRAHLGNKHRDRFDIKADEGGITDIEFITQYLVLRYAHEKPKLTRWSDNVRILELLAQNDIMEEQEAMALTRAYTTLRDELHHLALQELPGHVSEDCIYFHRRA
;
A
#
# COMPACT_ATOMS: atom_id res chain seq x y z
N MET A 1 -21.81 6.53 14.75
CA MET A 1 -20.89 5.52 15.32
C MET A 1 -21.27 4.20 14.68
N THR A 2 -20.35 3.54 14.00
CA THR A 2 -20.60 2.26 13.31
C THR A 2 -20.25 1.12 14.26
N SER A 3 -21.13 0.13 14.41
CA SER A 3 -20.79 -1.09 15.16
C SER A 3 -19.78 -1.94 14.37
N ALA A 4 -19.05 -2.82 15.04
CA ALA A 4 -18.11 -3.71 14.36
C ALA A 4 -18.82 -4.66 13.36
N GLU A 5 -20.06 -5.07 13.67
CA GLU A 5 -20.90 -5.87 12.77
C GLU A 5 -21.31 -5.08 11.53
N ALA A 6 -21.82 -3.85 11.69
CA ALA A 6 -22.19 -3.00 10.55
C ALA A 6 -20.96 -2.65 9.69
N PHE A 7 -19.78 -2.51 10.31
CA PHE A 7 -18.53 -2.34 9.58
C PHE A 7 -18.20 -3.59 8.75
N ALA A 8 -18.34 -4.79 9.32
CA ALA A 8 -18.10 -6.05 8.61
C ALA A 8 -19.07 -6.22 7.42
N ASP A 9 -20.35 -5.96 7.62
CA ASP A 9 -21.37 -6.08 6.58
C ASP A 9 -21.13 -5.08 5.44
N TYR A 10 -20.78 -3.83 5.77
CA TYR A 10 -20.42 -2.82 4.79
C TYR A 10 -19.20 -3.26 3.96
N GLN A 11 -18.14 -3.73 4.61
CA GLN A 11 -16.91 -4.15 3.93
C GLN A 11 -17.14 -5.33 2.99
N LYS A 12 -18.09 -6.23 3.27
CA LYS A 12 -18.40 -7.38 2.42
C LYS A 12 -19.31 -7.04 1.25
N ASN A 13 -20.31 -6.18 1.47
CA ASN A 13 -21.43 -6.03 0.56
C ASN A 13 -21.42 -4.72 -0.22
N GLU A 14 -20.77 -3.67 0.29
CA GLU A 14 -20.88 -2.31 -0.26
C GLU A 14 -19.53 -1.68 -0.61
N ALA A 15 -18.44 -2.08 0.08
CA ALA A 15 -17.14 -1.46 -0.08
C ALA A 15 -16.52 -1.70 -1.46
N TRP A 16 -15.97 -0.65 -2.04
CA TRP A 16 -15.25 -0.70 -3.31
C TRP A 16 -13.83 -1.28 -3.15
N THR A 17 -13.24 -1.78 -4.23
CA THR A 17 -11.85 -2.29 -4.22
C THR A 17 -10.83 -1.32 -3.64
N TRP A 18 -10.97 -0.01 -3.89
CA TRP A 18 -10.07 1.01 -3.33
C TRP A 18 -10.21 1.15 -1.81
N GLU A 19 -11.37 0.83 -1.23
CA GLU A 19 -11.57 0.79 0.21
C GLU A 19 -10.90 -0.43 0.82
N HIS A 20 -10.98 -1.58 0.14
CA HIS A 20 -10.21 -2.76 0.54
C HIS A 20 -8.70 -2.51 0.44
N GLN A 21 -8.24 -1.77 -0.57
CA GLN A 21 -6.84 -1.33 -0.65
C GLN A 21 -6.44 -0.47 0.57
N ALA A 22 -7.28 0.48 0.96
CA ALA A 22 -7.05 1.28 2.17
C ALA A 22 -7.04 0.40 3.44
N LEU A 23 -7.92 -0.61 3.50
CA LEU A 23 -8.03 -1.54 4.62
C LEU A 23 -6.79 -2.43 4.81
N VAL A 24 -6.02 -2.70 3.75
CA VAL A 24 -4.70 -3.37 3.86
C VAL A 24 -3.81 -2.64 4.86
N ARG A 25 -3.85 -1.31 4.91
CA ARG A 25 -3.02 -0.49 5.80
C ARG A 25 -3.60 -0.27 7.19
N ALA A 26 -4.91 -0.51 7.34
CA ALA A 26 -5.61 -0.27 8.59
C ALA A 26 -5.17 -1.24 9.70
N ARG A 27 -5.13 -0.72 10.93
CA ARG A 27 -4.91 -1.47 12.16
C ARG A 27 -5.54 -0.72 13.33
N VAL A 28 -5.90 -1.44 14.38
CA VAL A 28 -6.35 -0.81 15.62
C VAL A 28 -5.18 -0.04 16.25
N VAL A 29 -5.43 1.21 16.63
CA VAL A 29 -4.49 2.08 17.37
C VAL A 29 -4.97 2.37 18.79
N TYR A 30 -6.25 2.11 19.07
CA TYR A 30 -6.89 2.25 20.37
C TYR A 30 -8.13 1.35 20.40
N GLY A 31 -8.32 0.60 21.49
CA GLY A 31 -9.45 -0.31 21.67
C GLY A 31 -9.14 -1.36 22.73
N ASP A 32 -10.19 -1.95 23.30
CA ASP A 32 -10.03 -3.10 24.19
C ASP A 32 -9.66 -4.38 23.39
N PRO A 33 -9.23 -5.46 24.06
CA PRO A 33 -8.83 -6.70 23.38
C PRO A 33 -9.96 -7.35 22.56
N GLN A 34 -11.22 -7.23 23.00
CA GLN A 34 -12.35 -7.84 22.31
C GLN A 34 -12.64 -7.13 20.99
N LEU A 35 -12.68 -5.79 21.02
CA LEU A 35 -12.85 -4.98 19.81
C LEU A 35 -11.68 -5.15 18.85
N THR A 36 -10.45 -5.22 19.38
CA THR A 36 -9.24 -5.43 18.57
C THR A 36 -9.29 -6.77 17.84
N ALA A 37 -9.61 -7.85 18.56
CA ALA A 37 -9.74 -9.18 17.97
C ALA A 37 -10.85 -9.24 16.91
N HIS A 38 -11.98 -8.56 17.15
CA HIS A 38 -13.07 -8.49 16.18
C HIS A 38 -12.63 -7.76 14.89
N PHE A 39 -12.00 -6.59 15.01
CA PHE A 39 -11.50 -5.84 13.85
C PHE A 39 -10.50 -6.67 13.04
N ASP A 40 -9.53 -7.31 13.71
CA ASP A 40 -8.50 -8.11 13.05
C ASP A 40 -9.10 -9.32 12.31
N ALA A 41 -10.13 -9.94 12.87
CA ALA A 41 -10.87 -11.02 12.22
C ALA A 41 -11.60 -10.53 10.96
N VAL A 42 -12.33 -9.41 11.05
CA VAL A 42 -13.03 -8.81 9.90
C VAL A 42 -12.03 -8.42 8.82
N ARG A 43 -10.97 -7.67 9.17
CA ARG A 43 -9.94 -7.28 8.20
C ARG A 43 -9.34 -8.50 7.51
N ARG A 44 -8.98 -9.54 8.27
CA ARG A 44 -8.44 -10.78 7.71
C ARG A 44 -9.40 -11.43 6.72
N GLU A 45 -10.68 -11.53 7.08
CA GLU A 45 -11.72 -12.08 6.21
C GLU A 45 -11.78 -11.32 4.87
N ILE A 46 -11.85 -9.99 4.91
CA ILE A 46 -11.90 -9.13 3.72
C ILE A 46 -10.65 -9.28 2.85
N MET A 47 -9.46 -9.32 3.46
CA MET A 47 -8.21 -9.52 2.71
C MET A 47 -8.22 -10.87 1.99
N THR A 48 -8.75 -11.92 2.63
CA THR A 48 -8.76 -13.29 2.10
C THR A 48 -9.94 -13.62 1.19
N LEU A 49 -10.78 -12.66 0.81
CA LEU A 49 -11.83 -12.88 -0.18
C LEU A 49 -11.21 -13.33 -1.52
N PRO A 50 -11.77 -14.34 -2.20
CA PRO A 50 -11.31 -14.73 -3.53
C PRO A 50 -11.62 -13.61 -4.52
N ARG A 51 -10.64 -13.24 -5.35
CA ARG A 51 -10.76 -12.18 -6.36
C ARG A 51 -10.28 -12.69 -7.71
N GLU A 52 -10.95 -12.27 -8.78
CA GLU A 52 -10.47 -12.53 -10.14
C GLU A 52 -9.26 -11.63 -10.41
N GLY A 53 -8.11 -12.24 -10.69
CA GLY A 53 -6.81 -11.56 -10.68
C GLY A 53 -6.69 -10.45 -11.74
N LYS A 54 -7.29 -10.62 -12.92
CA LYS A 54 -7.20 -9.64 -14.02
C LYS A 54 -8.11 -8.43 -13.79
N THR A 55 -9.31 -8.66 -13.25
CA THR A 55 -10.25 -7.62 -12.83
C THR A 55 -9.61 -6.76 -11.75
N LEU A 56 -9.13 -7.38 -10.67
CA LEU A 56 -8.46 -6.67 -9.57
C LEU A 56 -7.24 -5.87 -10.07
N GLN A 57 -6.41 -6.46 -10.94
CA GLN A 57 -5.25 -5.76 -11.51
C GLN A 57 -5.67 -4.50 -12.28
N THR A 58 -6.77 -4.59 -13.03
CA THR A 58 -7.29 -3.47 -13.82
C THR A 58 -7.82 -2.37 -12.93
N GLU A 59 -8.64 -2.70 -11.93
CA GLU A 59 -9.18 -1.74 -10.96
C GLU A 59 -8.08 -0.97 -10.22
N VAL A 60 -7.05 -1.67 -9.73
CA VAL A 60 -5.93 -1.05 -9.02
C VAL A 60 -5.14 -0.12 -9.94
N ARG A 61 -4.85 -0.55 -11.19
CA ARG A 61 -4.11 0.26 -12.16
C ARG A 61 -4.88 1.53 -12.54
N GLU A 62 -6.16 1.40 -12.89
CA GLU A 62 -7.02 2.52 -13.27
C GLU A 62 -7.17 3.53 -12.12
N MET A 63 -7.36 3.03 -10.89
CA MET A 63 -7.40 3.91 -9.72
C MET A 63 -6.07 4.65 -9.52
N ARG A 64 -4.93 3.96 -9.71
CA ARG A 64 -3.61 4.59 -9.57
C ARG A 64 -3.37 5.68 -10.59
N GLU A 65 -3.71 5.42 -11.85
CA GLU A 65 -3.59 6.38 -12.95
C GLU A 65 -4.49 7.60 -12.71
N LYS A 66 -5.74 7.37 -12.29
CA LYS A 66 -6.66 8.43 -11.91
C LYS A 66 -6.11 9.28 -10.77
N MET A 67 -5.54 8.67 -9.73
CA MET A 67 -4.89 9.41 -8.63
C MET A 67 -3.69 10.21 -9.12
N ARG A 68 -2.85 9.63 -9.99
CA ARG A 68 -1.68 10.34 -10.56
C ARG A 68 -2.09 11.59 -11.31
N ALA A 69 -3.14 11.52 -12.12
CA ALA A 69 -3.62 12.66 -12.90
C ALA A 69 -4.09 13.85 -12.03
N HIS A 70 -4.55 13.59 -10.80
CA HIS A 70 -5.04 14.63 -9.87
C HIS A 70 -3.99 15.10 -8.86
N LEU A 71 -3.07 14.22 -8.45
CA LEU A 71 -2.12 14.44 -7.35
C LEU A 71 -0.66 14.58 -7.78
N GLY A 72 -0.30 14.13 -8.99
CA GLY A 72 1.06 14.19 -9.51
C GLY A 72 1.56 15.62 -9.75
N ASN A 73 2.88 15.78 -9.82
CA ASN A 73 3.47 17.09 -10.06
C ASN A 73 3.07 17.60 -11.46
N LYS A 74 2.73 18.89 -11.56
CA LYS A 74 2.44 19.55 -12.83
C LYS A 74 3.69 20.04 -13.55
N HIS A 75 4.83 20.06 -12.86
CA HIS A 75 6.13 20.49 -13.36
C HIS A 75 6.95 19.28 -13.79
N ARG A 76 7.26 19.18 -15.09
CA ARG A 76 7.97 18.03 -15.68
C ARG A 76 9.44 17.92 -15.28
N ASP A 77 10.02 18.97 -14.72
CA ASP A 77 11.42 19.05 -14.26
C ASP A 77 11.58 18.70 -12.77
N ARG A 78 10.48 18.28 -12.13
CA ARG A 78 10.43 17.94 -10.71
C ARG A 78 9.80 16.57 -10.54
N PHE A 79 10.31 15.84 -9.55
CA PHE A 79 9.76 14.56 -9.14
C PHE A 79 9.09 14.70 -7.77
N ASP A 80 7.78 14.47 -7.71
CA ASP A 80 7.05 14.30 -6.45
C ASP A 80 7.33 12.91 -5.87
N ILE A 81 7.99 12.90 -4.71
CA ILE A 81 8.46 11.67 -4.05
C ILE A 81 7.32 10.69 -3.76
N LYS A 82 6.11 11.21 -3.57
CA LYS A 82 4.95 10.41 -3.24
C LYS A 82 4.11 10.08 -4.46
N ALA A 83 3.76 11.07 -5.28
CA ALA A 83 2.68 10.98 -6.25
C ALA A 83 3.11 10.53 -7.65
N ASP A 84 4.37 10.76 -8.04
CA ASP A 84 4.84 10.47 -9.40
C ASP A 84 5.22 9.00 -9.59
N GLU A 85 5.50 8.62 -10.82
CA GLU A 85 5.82 7.24 -11.21
C GLU A 85 7.15 6.78 -10.58
N GLY A 86 7.15 5.64 -9.90
CA GLY A 86 8.25 5.15 -9.08
C GLY A 86 8.33 5.79 -7.69
N GLY A 87 7.36 6.60 -7.32
CA GLY A 87 7.24 7.18 -5.97
C GLY A 87 6.63 6.23 -4.95
N ILE A 88 6.47 6.74 -3.71
CA ILE A 88 5.95 5.95 -2.58
C ILE A 88 4.57 5.34 -2.87
N THR A 89 3.68 6.09 -3.54
CA THR A 89 2.32 5.62 -3.82
C THR A 89 2.32 4.41 -4.76
N ASP A 90 3.26 4.31 -5.69
CA ASP A 90 3.38 3.12 -6.55
C ASP A 90 3.71 1.87 -5.72
N ILE A 91 4.64 1.98 -4.77
CA ILE A 91 5.01 0.86 -3.88
C ILE A 91 3.84 0.48 -2.96
N GLU A 92 3.12 1.47 -2.43
CA GLU A 92 1.89 1.23 -1.65
C GLU A 92 0.86 0.45 -2.48
N PHE A 93 0.62 0.83 -3.73
CA PHE A 93 -0.32 0.15 -4.61
C PHE A 93 0.12 -1.27 -4.96
N ILE A 94 1.42 -1.51 -5.17
CA ILE A 94 1.98 -2.85 -5.40
C ILE A 94 1.69 -3.76 -4.21
N THR A 95 2.02 -3.32 -2.99
CA THR A 95 1.83 -4.12 -1.78
C THR A 95 0.34 -4.41 -1.52
N GLN A 96 -0.53 -3.42 -1.68
CA GLN A 96 -1.98 -3.57 -1.53
C GLN A 96 -2.55 -4.56 -2.56
N TYR A 97 -2.17 -4.43 -3.82
CA TYR A 97 -2.58 -5.33 -4.89
C TYR A 97 -2.21 -6.78 -4.58
N LEU A 98 -0.95 -7.03 -4.24
CA LEU A 98 -0.45 -8.39 -4.01
C LEU A 98 -1.11 -9.03 -2.78
N VAL A 99 -1.37 -8.26 -1.73
CA VAL A 99 -2.14 -8.75 -0.57
C VAL A 99 -3.56 -9.12 -0.99
N LEU A 100 -4.31 -8.22 -1.66
CA LEU A 100 -5.69 -8.49 -2.07
C LEU A 100 -5.80 -9.65 -3.07
N ARG A 101 -4.79 -9.85 -3.91
CA ARG A 101 -4.72 -10.93 -4.90
C ARG A 101 -4.44 -12.28 -4.27
N TYR A 102 -3.46 -12.35 -3.37
CA TYR A 102 -2.90 -13.63 -2.92
C TYR A 102 -3.25 -14.01 -1.48
N ALA A 103 -3.85 -13.13 -0.68
CA ALA A 103 -4.17 -13.45 0.71
C ALA A 103 -5.19 -14.57 0.87
N HIS A 104 -6.05 -14.83 -0.14
CA HIS A 104 -6.91 -16.01 -0.16
C HIS A 104 -6.10 -17.32 -0.10
N GLU A 105 -5.04 -17.41 -0.91
CA GLU A 105 -4.15 -18.57 -1.00
C GLU A 105 -3.08 -18.59 0.10
N LYS A 106 -2.64 -17.40 0.52
CA LYS A 106 -1.58 -17.17 1.51
C LYS A 106 -2.08 -16.24 2.62
N PRO A 107 -2.93 -16.72 3.57
CA PRO A 107 -3.50 -15.87 4.62
C PRO A 107 -2.48 -15.21 5.55
N LYS A 108 -1.22 -15.68 5.58
CA LYS A 108 -0.14 -15.05 6.34
C LYS A 108 0.16 -13.62 5.88
N LEU A 109 -0.17 -13.26 4.63
CA LEU A 109 -0.01 -11.92 4.08
C LEU A 109 -0.83 -10.85 4.83
N THR A 110 -1.85 -11.23 5.60
CA THR A 110 -2.70 -10.29 6.35
C THR A 110 -2.12 -9.87 7.70
N ARG A 111 -0.96 -10.41 8.11
CA ARG A 111 -0.44 -10.25 9.47
C ARG A 111 0.00 -8.82 9.80
N TRP A 112 0.55 -8.11 8.83
CA TRP A 112 1.04 -6.75 8.99
C TRP A 112 0.33 -5.78 8.04
N SER A 113 0.49 -4.47 8.29
CA SER A 113 -0.22 -3.42 7.55
C SER A 113 0.69 -2.30 7.01
N ASP A 114 2.00 -2.36 7.26
CA ASP A 114 3.00 -1.47 6.67
C ASP A 114 3.77 -2.15 5.54
N ASN A 115 4.26 -1.33 4.61
CA ASN A 115 4.88 -1.81 3.36
C ASN A 115 6.12 -2.69 3.60
N VAL A 116 6.98 -2.33 4.57
CA VAL A 116 8.23 -3.07 4.83
C VAL A 116 7.92 -4.50 5.25
N ARG A 117 7.05 -4.68 6.24
CA ARG A 117 6.68 -6.02 6.71
C ARG A 117 5.75 -6.74 5.74
N ILE A 118 4.98 -6.04 4.90
CA ILE A 118 4.21 -6.67 3.82
C ILE A 118 5.16 -7.22 2.74
N LEU A 119 6.18 -6.46 2.31
CA LEU A 119 7.18 -6.92 1.34
C LEU A 119 7.95 -8.14 1.87
N GLU A 120 8.31 -8.12 3.15
CA GLU A 120 8.89 -9.28 3.83
C GLU A 120 7.95 -10.50 3.77
N LEU A 121 6.66 -10.32 4.07
CA LEU A 121 5.67 -11.40 3.98
C LEU A 121 5.48 -11.90 2.54
N LEU A 122 5.55 -11.03 1.54
CA LEU A 122 5.44 -11.43 0.13
C LEU A 122 6.59 -12.36 -0.27
N ALA A 123 7.82 -12.06 0.17
CA ALA A 123 8.98 -12.93 -0.03
C ALA A 123 8.85 -14.26 0.74
N GLN A 124 8.52 -14.20 2.04
CA GLN A 124 8.37 -15.38 2.91
C GLN A 124 7.25 -16.35 2.48
N ASN A 125 6.35 -15.93 1.58
CA ASN A 125 5.24 -16.73 1.09
C ASN A 125 5.31 -17.02 -0.42
N ASP A 126 6.49 -16.83 -1.02
CA ASP A 126 6.81 -17.16 -2.42
C ASP A 126 5.98 -16.37 -3.45
N ILE A 127 5.55 -15.15 -3.11
CA ILE A 127 4.79 -14.27 -4.02
C ILE A 127 5.74 -13.35 -4.81
N MET A 128 6.88 -13.01 -4.23
CA MET A 128 7.89 -12.11 -4.79
C MET A 128 9.27 -12.66 -4.47
N GLU A 129 10.21 -12.54 -5.41
CA GLU A 129 11.59 -12.92 -5.13
C GLU A 129 12.18 -12.04 -4.02
N GLU A 130 13.00 -12.61 -3.15
CA GLU A 130 13.60 -11.90 -2.02
C GLU A 130 14.37 -10.64 -2.48
N GLN A 131 15.09 -10.75 -3.60
CA GLN A 131 15.85 -9.64 -4.18
C GLN A 131 14.95 -8.46 -4.56
N GLU A 132 13.79 -8.72 -5.17
CA GLU A 132 12.82 -7.67 -5.55
C GLU A 132 12.15 -7.06 -4.32
N ALA A 133 11.72 -7.89 -3.36
CA ALA A 133 11.12 -7.43 -2.11
C ALA A 133 12.08 -6.52 -1.32
N MET A 134 13.36 -6.88 -1.26
CA MET A 134 14.40 -6.07 -0.64
C MET A 134 14.67 -4.77 -1.43
N ALA A 135 14.69 -4.81 -2.76
CA ALA A 135 14.86 -3.62 -3.58
C ALA A 135 13.72 -2.60 -3.36
N LEU A 136 12.47 -3.06 -3.37
CA LEU A 136 11.30 -2.22 -3.07
C LEU A 136 11.32 -1.69 -1.64
N THR A 137 11.77 -2.51 -0.68
CA THR A 137 11.89 -2.09 0.73
C THR A 137 12.88 -0.94 0.87
N ARG A 138 14.08 -1.07 0.26
CA ARG A 138 15.10 -0.01 0.27
C ARG A 138 14.59 1.26 -0.42
N ALA A 139 14.00 1.13 -1.60
CA ALA A 139 13.42 2.25 -2.32
C ALA A 139 12.37 2.99 -1.47
N TYR A 140 11.45 2.25 -0.84
CA TYR A 140 10.42 2.81 0.03
C TYR A 140 11.02 3.57 1.22
N THR A 141 11.97 2.98 1.94
CA THR A 141 12.59 3.63 3.10
C THR A 141 13.39 4.86 2.70
N THR A 142 14.17 4.80 1.62
CA THR A 142 14.94 5.94 1.12
C THR A 142 14.03 7.11 0.75
N LEU A 143 12.96 6.86 -0.02
CA LEU A 143 12.01 7.90 -0.40
C LEU A 143 11.28 8.50 0.82
N ARG A 144 10.89 7.66 1.77
CA ARG A 144 10.20 8.12 2.99
C ARG A 144 11.12 8.94 3.89
N ASP A 145 12.37 8.52 4.04
CA ASP A 145 13.36 9.20 4.88
C ASP A 145 13.75 10.55 4.25
N GLU A 146 13.78 10.65 2.91
CA GLU A 146 13.96 11.92 2.20
C GLU A 146 12.80 12.90 2.47
N LEU A 147 11.54 12.42 2.52
CA LEU A 147 10.42 13.27 2.93
C LEU A 147 10.56 13.79 4.37
N HIS A 148 11.12 12.99 5.28
CA HIS A 148 11.44 13.45 6.63
C HIS A 148 12.52 14.53 6.62
N HIS A 149 13.57 14.37 5.81
CA HIS A 149 14.61 15.38 5.64
C HIS A 149 14.05 16.71 5.11
N LEU A 150 13.28 16.66 4.02
CA LEU A 150 12.64 17.83 3.41
C LEU A 150 11.70 18.54 4.39
N ALA A 151 10.93 17.77 5.18
CA ALA A 151 10.05 18.34 6.20
C ALA A 151 10.83 19.12 7.28
N LEU A 152 11.99 18.62 7.72
CA LEU A 152 12.86 19.32 8.68
C LEU A 152 13.48 20.60 8.10
N GLN A 153 13.55 20.71 6.76
CA GLN A 153 14.03 21.91 6.06
C GLN A 153 12.88 22.83 5.60
N GLU A 154 11.63 22.50 5.93
CA GLU A 154 10.43 23.19 5.41
C GLU A 154 10.37 23.26 3.87
N LEU A 155 10.95 22.27 3.20
CA LEU A 155 10.98 22.15 1.75
C LEU A 155 9.79 21.33 1.23
N PRO A 156 9.32 21.58 -0.01
CA PRO A 156 8.24 20.80 -0.60
C PRO A 156 8.68 19.35 -0.86
N GLY A 157 7.73 18.42 -0.84
CA GLY A 157 7.95 16.98 -1.05
C GLY A 157 8.29 16.56 -2.49
N HIS A 158 8.83 17.48 -3.29
CA HIS A 158 9.27 17.22 -4.65
C HIS A 158 10.71 17.69 -4.86
N VAL A 159 11.52 16.90 -5.54
CA VAL A 159 12.96 17.15 -5.78
C VAL A 159 13.24 17.34 -7.27
N SER A 160 14.47 17.68 -7.64
CA SER A 160 14.90 17.65 -9.05
C SER A 160 14.91 16.20 -9.56
N GLU A 161 14.56 15.99 -10.84
CA GLU A 161 14.61 14.65 -11.47
C GLU A 161 16.00 13.98 -11.36
N ASP A 162 17.08 14.78 -11.35
CA ASP A 162 18.46 14.27 -11.28
C ASP A 162 18.78 13.57 -9.96
N CYS A 163 18.13 13.95 -8.86
CA CYS A 163 18.38 13.39 -7.53
C CYS A 163 18.04 11.89 -7.43
N ILE A 164 17.20 11.37 -8.32
CA ILE A 164 16.66 9.99 -8.22
C ILE A 164 17.22 9.04 -9.26
N TYR A 165 17.76 9.53 -10.37
CA TYR A 165 18.43 8.68 -11.37
C TYR A 165 19.57 7.85 -10.76
N PHE A 166 20.22 8.33 -9.70
CA PHE A 166 21.24 7.58 -8.96
C PHE A 166 20.71 6.35 -8.21
N HIS A 167 19.43 6.35 -7.80
CA HIS A 167 18.83 5.28 -6.99
C HIS A 167 18.03 4.27 -7.80
N ARG A 168 17.65 4.58 -9.05
CA ARG A 168 16.92 3.66 -9.95
C ARG A 168 17.80 2.62 -10.66
N ARG A 169 19.14 2.70 -10.52
CA ARG A 169 20.12 1.84 -11.22
C ARG A 169 20.97 0.94 -10.31
N ALA A 170 20.83 1.05 -8.99
CA ALA A 170 21.59 0.28 -8.00
C ALA A 170 20.71 -0.81 -7.37
#